data_AF-A0AAW2H7N3-F1
#
_entry.id   AF-A0AAW2H7N3-F1
#
_cell.length_a   1.000
_cell.length_b   1.000
_cell.length_c   1.000
_cell.angle_alpha   90.00
_cell.angle_beta   90.00
_cell.angle_gamma   90.00
#
_symmetry.space_group_name_H-M   'P 1'
#
loop_
_entity.id
_entity.type
_entity.pdbx_description
1 polymer ?
#
loop_
_entity_poly.entity_id
_entity_poly.type
_entity_poly.pdbx_seq_one_letter_code
_entity_poly.pdbx_strand_id
1 'polypeptide(L)'
;MVSDYFYPGKGGVETHIMELSKHLIKLGHKVIGITHKYPNCPAVASVGKFKIYYLNIPVFHMNTAFPTTFSHFFLLVDVLVREEIHIVHGHHSMSTLCYDALLCAQTLNLKSVFTDHSLFETGAVENIIVNRVLRFVLQAVDRAICVSYTLKENLMERTGVDSDIIHVVPNAVSRSFGVSKKSRSGKTIVVSSCRFTYRKGIDILIQVIPKVCAIVEDLEFVILGDGPKRDELEQMIDDHSLKDRITLLGSVDHKDVGKVLGRCDVFLNTSLTESFCMAIIEAAACGLHVVSTNVGAVHEVLPPHIITLVRPDVDEVVEGVVTAVSRLNRKNRRAISRETKKIYDWRRVAADTEAVYGCIRDKEVRTLARRLSDRLLLEPGALSIYFRLAIVISYIFLLIYKFTHKK
;
A
#
# COMPACT_ATOMS: atom_id res chain seq x y z
N MET A 1 -6.59 13.19 -2.01
CA MET A 1 -6.17 11.78 -2.07
C MET A 1 -7.02 11.06 -3.09
N VAL A 2 -6.43 10.39 -4.06
CA VAL A 2 -7.16 9.68 -5.13
C VAL A 2 -6.58 8.28 -5.34
N SER A 3 -7.45 7.26 -5.33
CA SER A 3 -7.07 5.89 -5.72
C SER A 3 -8.32 5.06 -6.01
N ASP A 4 -8.16 4.05 -6.87
CA ASP A 4 -9.12 2.95 -7.02
C ASP A 4 -9.18 2.08 -5.75
N TYR A 5 -8.06 1.95 -5.03
CA TYR A 5 -7.97 1.18 -3.80
C TYR A 5 -8.25 2.11 -2.61
N PHE A 6 -9.50 2.15 -2.18
CA PHE A 6 -9.95 3.05 -1.11
C PHE A 6 -10.95 2.39 -0.16
N TYR A 7 -11.19 3.03 0.99
CA TYR A 7 -12.28 2.64 1.90
C TYR A 7 -13.65 2.61 1.18
N PRO A 8 -14.48 1.55 1.32
CA PRO A 8 -14.44 0.50 2.35
C PRO A 8 -13.56 -0.72 2.04
N GLY A 9 -12.77 -0.70 0.96
CA GLY A 9 -11.77 -1.72 0.67
C GLY A 9 -10.82 -1.98 1.84
N LYS A 10 -10.32 -3.22 1.92
CA LYS A 10 -9.44 -3.69 2.99
C LYS A 10 -8.06 -4.03 2.40
N GLY A 11 -7.05 -3.27 2.81
CA GLY A 11 -5.66 -3.47 2.41
C GLY A 11 -4.73 -2.43 2.99
N GLY A 12 -3.44 -2.56 2.67
CA GLY A 12 -2.39 -1.65 3.14
C GLY A 12 -2.50 -0.25 2.53
N VAL A 13 -2.84 -0.16 1.23
CA VAL A 13 -3.00 1.12 0.52
C VAL A 13 -4.18 1.90 1.08
N GLU A 14 -5.33 1.24 1.25
CA GLU A 14 -6.54 1.83 1.82
C GLU A 14 -6.29 2.34 3.24
N THR A 15 -5.60 1.55 4.06
CA THR A 15 -5.23 1.92 5.43
C THR A 15 -4.28 3.11 5.43
N HIS A 16 -3.26 3.10 4.56
CA HIS A 16 -2.32 4.20 4.42
C HIS A 16 -3.04 5.50 4.09
N ILE A 17 -3.89 5.50 3.05
CA ILE A 17 -4.58 6.72 2.62
C ILE A 17 -5.48 7.24 3.74
N MET A 18 -6.19 6.37 4.43
CA MET A 18 -7.06 6.76 5.55
C MET A 18 -6.28 7.35 6.72
N GLU A 19 -5.19 6.72 7.15
CA GLU A 19 -4.40 7.20 8.29
C GLU A 19 -3.62 8.46 7.95
N LEU A 20 -3.00 8.55 6.78
CA LEU A 20 -2.34 9.76 6.30
C LEU A 20 -3.32 10.94 6.24
N SER A 21 -4.51 10.73 5.65
CA SER A 21 -5.55 11.76 5.56
C SER A 21 -5.98 12.28 6.92
N LYS A 22 -6.24 11.39 7.89
CA LYS A 22 -6.60 11.77 9.27
C LYS A 22 -5.51 12.63 9.92
N HIS A 23 -4.23 12.33 9.69
CA HIS A 23 -3.13 13.05 10.30
C HIS A 23 -2.85 14.40 9.61
N LEU A 24 -2.99 14.48 8.29
CA LEU A 24 -2.95 15.76 7.57
C LEU A 24 -4.10 16.70 7.99
N ILE A 25 -5.31 16.17 8.24
CA ILE A 25 -6.41 16.97 8.80
C ILE A 25 -6.06 17.53 10.18
N LYS A 26 -5.35 16.76 11.02
CA LYS A 26 -4.89 17.24 12.34
C LYS A 26 -3.82 18.34 12.23
N LEU A 27 -3.04 18.36 11.15
CA LEU A 27 -2.10 19.43 10.83
C LEU A 27 -2.79 20.69 10.27
N GLY A 28 -4.12 20.65 10.06
CA GLY A 28 -4.91 21.80 9.62
C GLY A 28 -5.30 21.77 8.14
N HIS A 29 -4.92 20.73 7.38
CA HIS A 29 -5.28 20.61 5.98
C HIS A 29 -6.73 20.19 5.76
N LYS A 30 -7.38 20.78 4.75
CA LYS A 30 -8.61 20.22 4.18
C LYS A 30 -8.23 19.05 3.27
N VAL A 31 -8.62 17.84 3.64
CA VAL A 31 -8.31 16.62 2.86
C VAL A 31 -9.59 16.01 2.32
N ILE A 32 -9.59 15.72 1.02
CA ILE A 32 -10.70 15.08 0.30
C ILE A 32 -10.20 13.75 -0.29
N GLY A 33 -11.00 12.69 -0.13
CA GLY A 33 -10.82 11.39 -0.78
C GLY A 33 -11.67 11.30 -2.05
N ILE A 34 -11.13 10.72 -3.11
CA ILE A 34 -11.86 10.44 -4.36
C ILE A 34 -11.57 9.00 -4.78
N THR A 35 -12.62 8.23 -5.03
CA THR A 35 -12.53 6.85 -5.49
C THR A 35 -13.73 6.49 -6.38
N HIS A 36 -13.74 5.30 -6.99
CA HIS A 36 -14.89 4.80 -7.73
C HIS A 36 -15.98 4.28 -6.79
N LYS A 37 -17.18 4.08 -7.31
CA LYS A 37 -18.33 3.60 -6.53
C LYS A 37 -18.08 2.16 -6.06
N TYR A 38 -18.32 1.93 -4.78
CA TYR A 38 -18.43 0.59 -4.20
C TYR A 38 -19.92 0.21 -4.02
N PRO A 39 -20.26 -1.09 -4.03
CA PRO A 39 -21.61 -1.53 -3.69
C PRO A 39 -22.06 -0.94 -2.34
N ASN A 40 -23.30 -0.45 -2.27
CA ASN A 40 -23.91 0.11 -1.07
C ASN A 40 -23.23 1.36 -0.46
N CYS A 41 -22.33 2.02 -1.19
CA CYS A 41 -21.76 3.30 -0.77
C CYS A 41 -22.57 4.50 -1.33
N PRO A 42 -22.80 5.55 -0.52
CA PRO A 42 -23.39 6.80 -1.02
C PRO A 42 -22.43 7.50 -1.97
N ALA A 43 -22.93 8.42 -2.80
CA ALA A 43 -22.09 9.20 -3.71
C ALA A 43 -21.03 10.06 -2.97
N VAL A 44 -21.36 10.47 -1.73
CA VAL A 44 -20.45 11.17 -0.83
C VAL A 44 -20.62 10.60 0.58
N ALA A 45 -19.52 10.28 1.24
CA ALA A 45 -19.51 9.92 2.66
C ALA A 45 -18.56 10.84 3.44
N SER A 46 -18.73 10.87 4.77
CA SER A 46 -17.82 11.57 5.67
C SER A 46 -17.41 10.66 6.82
N VAL A 47 -16.11 10.51 7.03
CA VAL A 47 -15.53 9.81 8.19
C VAL A 47 -14.92 10.88 9.10
N GLY A 48 -15.72 11.37 10.06
CA GLY A 48 -15.37 12.57 10.83
C GLY A 48 -15.27 13.80 9.91
N LYS A 49 -14.12 14.48 9.92
CA LYS A 49 -13.84 15.62 9.02
C LYS A 49 -13.36 15.21 7.62
N PHE A 50 -13.16 13.92 7.37
CA PHE A 50 -12.65 13.43 6.10
C PHE A 50 -13.79 13.12 5.13
N LYS A 51 -13.95 13.94 4.10
CA LYS A 51 -14.99 13.81 3.07
C LYS A 51 -14.48 12.95 1.91
N ILE A 52 -15.28 11.98 1.49
CA ILE A 52 -14.93 11.01 0.43
C ILE A 52 -15.99 11.05 -0.67
N TYR A 53 -15.56 11.21 -1.91
CA TYR A 53 -16.38 11.13 -3.12
C TYR A 53 -16.27 9.74 -3.75
N TYR A 54 -17.42 9.10 -3.95
CA TYR A 54 -17.57 7.82 -4.64
C TYR A 54 -18.17 8.08 -6.02
N LEU A 55 -17.29 8.25 -7.02
CA LEU A 55 -17.69 8.59 -8.37
C LEU A 55 -18.34 7.39 -9.05
N ASN A 56 -19.41 7.62 -9.82
CA ASN A 56 -20.13 6.57 -10.54
C ASN A 56 -19.34 6.08 -11.77
N ILE A 57 -18.21 5.45 -11.50
CA ILE A 57 -17.23 4.93 -12.45
C ILE A 57 -17.29 3.41 -12.39
N PRO A 58 -17.51 2.71 -13.52
CA PRO A 58 -17.57 1.25 -13.53
C PRO A 58 -16.18 0.63 -13.27
N VAL A 59 -16.18 -0.40 -12.42
CA VAL A 59 -15.00 -1.24 -12.17
C VAL A 59 -14.86 -2.24 -13.31
N PHE A 60 -13.65 -2.41 -13.83
CA PHE A 60 -13.35 -3.37 -14.89
C PHE A 60 -12.80 -4.68 -14.33
N HIS A 61 -11.72 -4.61 -13.54
CA HIS A 61 -11.05 -5.80 -13.02
C HIS A 61 -10.39 -5.50 -11.67
N MET A 62 -10.52 -6.42 -10.70
CA MET A 62 -9.82 -6.37 -9.40
C MET A 62 -9.91 -5.00 -8.68
N ASN A 63 -11.11 -4.42 -8.61
CA ASN A 63 -11.36 -3.07 -8.05
C ASN A 63 -10.58 -1.95 -8.75
N THR A 64 -10.29 -2.08 -10.04
CA THR A 64 -9.69 -1.02 -10.85
C THR A 64 -10.71 -0.53 -11.86
N ALA A 65 -10.90 0.78 -11.95
CA ALA A 65 -11.76 1.39 -12.96
C ALA A 65 -11.26 1.12 -14.38
N PHE A 66 -12.18 1.13 -15.35
CA PHE A 66 -11.79 1.05 -16.76
C PHE A 66 -10.89 2.24 -17.14
N PRO A 67 -9.74 2.03 -17.79
CA PRO A 67 -8.86 3.12 -18.21
C PRO A 67 -9.50 3.89 -19.35
N THR A 68 -10.18 5.00 -19.03
CA THR A 68 -10.87 5.78 -20.06
C THR A 68 -10.08 7.00 -20.50
N THR A 69 -9.13 7.50 -19.69
CA THR A 69 -8.33 8.73 -19.90
C THR A 69 -9.17 10.02 -20.01
N PHE A 70 -10.47 9.93 -20.28
CA PHE A 70 -11.35 11.05 -20.66
C PHE A 70 -12.74 10.98 -20.04
N SER A 71 -13.34 9.80 -19.90
CA SER A 71 -14.75 9.68 -19.47
C SER A 71 -14.99 10.21 -18.06
N HIS A 72 -13.95 10.26 -17.24
CA HIS A 72 -14.00 10.72 -15.86
C HIS A 72 -13.61 12.20 -15.69
N PHE A 73 -13.20 12.88 -16.78
CA PHE A 73 -12.62 14.22 -16.70
C PHE A 73 -13.56 15.23 -16.04
N PHE A 74 -14.80 15.35 -16.53
CA PHE A 74 -15.75 16.33 -15.99
C PHE A 74 -16.11 16.06 -14.52
N LEU A 75 -16.29 14.79 -14.14
CA LEU A 75 -16.56 14.40 -12.76
C LEU A 75 -15.40 14.75 -11.82
N LEU A 76 -14.17 14.49 -12.25
CA LEU A 76 -12.97 14.82 -11.49
C LEU A 76 -12.81 16.34 -11.37
N VAL A 77 -12.90 17.07 -12.49
CA VAL A 77 -12.76 18.53 -12.51
C VAL A 77 -13.83 19.19 -11.64
N ASP A 78 -15.08 18.72 -11.67
CA ASP A 78 -16.15 19.23 -10.80
C ASP A 78 -15.78 19.13 -9.32
N VAL A 79 -15.29 17.97 -8.88
CA VAL A 79 -14.88 17.79 -7.49
C VAL A 79 -13.67 18.67 -7.16
N LEU A 80 -12.67 18.71 -8.04
CA LEU A 80 -11.43 19.47 -7.82
C LEU A 80 -11.70 20.99 -7.72
N VAL A 81 -12.55 21.54 -8.58
CA VAL A 81 -12.93 22.96 -8.58
C VAL A 81 -13.84 23.28 -7.39
N ARG A 82 -14.89 22.48 -7.17
CA ARG A 82 -15.85 22.69 -6.08
C ARG A 82 -15.20 22.65 -4.70
N GLU A 83 -14.22 21.78 -4.52
CA GLU A 83 -13.53 21.63 -3.24
C GLU A 83 -12.31 22.55 -3.10
N GLU A 84 -12.02 23.38 -4.11
CA GLU A 84 -10.87 24.31 -4.13
C GLU A 84 -9.55 23.58 -3.86
N ILE A 85 -9.33 22.51 -4.61
CA ILE A 85 -8.16 21.64 -4.40
C ILE A 85 -6.89 22.33 -4.90
N HIS A 86 -5.86 22.35 -4.06
CA HIS A 86 -4.53 22.88 -4.39
C HIS A 86 -3.54 21.79 -4.85
N ILE A 87 -3.64 20.60 -4.23
CA ILE A 87 -2.75 19.47 -4.45
C ILE A 87 -3.57 18.22 -4.70
N VAL A 88 -3.34 17.54 -5.82
CA VAL A 88 -3.85 16.20 -6.09
C VAL A 88 -2.76 15.19 -5.75
N HIS A 89 -3.01 14.40 -4.71
CA HIS A 89 -2.14 13.29 -4.33
C HIS A 89 -2.78 11.97 -4.75
N GLY A 90 -2.20 11.34 -5.77
CA GLY A 90 -2.61 10.04 -6.30
C GLY A 90 -1.82 8.88 -5.67
N HIS A 91 -2.44 7.71 -5.54
CA HIS A 91 -1.81 6.54 -4.93
C HIS A 91 -1.96 5.27 -5.78
N HIS A 92 -0.89 4.46 -5.78
CA HIS A 92 -0.76 3.12 -6.33
C HIS A 92 -0.67 3.04 -7.87
N SER A 93 0.38 2.40 -8.37
CA SER A 93 0.71 2.29 -9.81
C SER A 93 -0.29 1.49 -10.66
N MET A 94 -1.22 0.76 -10.06
CA MET A 94 -2.30 0.09 -10.82
C MET A 94 -3.61 0.88 -10.81
N SER A 95 -3.67 2.04 -10.14
CA SER A 95 -4.89 2.84 -10.09
C SER A 95 -5.03 3.69 -11.36
N THR A 96 -5.98 3.33 -12.22
CA THR A 96 -6.33 4.11 -13.42
C THR A 96 -6.97 5.44 -13.04
N LEU A 97 -7.78 5.48 -11.98
CA LEU A 97 -8.38 6.70 -11.45
C LEU A 97 -7.33 7.67 -10.91
N CYS A 98 -6.26 7.16 -10.31
CA CYS A 98 -5.11 7.97 -9.90
C CYS A 98 -4.51 8.68 -11.13
N TYR A 99 -4.29 7.96 -12.23
CA TYR A 99 -3.74 8.55 -13.46
C TYR A 99 -4.65 9.61 -14.08
N ASP A 100 -5.95 9.34 -14.16
CA ASP A 100 -6.94 10.32 -14.65
C ASP A 100 -6.95 11.59 -13.80
N ALA A 101 -6.90 11.45 -12.47
CA ALA A 101 -6.88 12.58 -11.55
C ALA A 101 -5.58 13.40 -11.63
N LEU A 102 -4.43 12.75 -11.80
CA LEU A 102 -3.15 13.45 -12.00
C LEU A 102 -3.13 14.21 -13.34
N LEU A 103 -3.72 13.63 -14.40
CA LEU A 103 -3.91 14.34 -15.66
C LEU A 103 -4.83 15.56 -15.49
N CYS A 104 -5.96 15.42 -14.78
CA CYS A 104 -6.86 16.54 -14.51
C CYS A 104 -6.17 17.63 -13.66
N ALA A 105 -5.40 17.24 -12.65
CA ALA A 105 -4.62 18.14 -11.80
C ALA A 105 -3.68 19.01 -12.64
N GLN A 106 -2.93 18.36 -13.54
CA GLN A 106 -2.10 19.04 -14.50
C GLN A 106 -2.96 20.00 -15.31
N THR A 107 -4.01 19.55 -15.99
CA THR A 107 -4.83 20.40 -16.88
C THR A 107 -5.40 21.63 -16.17
N LEU A 108 -5.74 21.53 -14.89
CA LEU A 108 -6.19 22.63 -14.03
C LEU A 108 -5.06 23.48 -13.43
N ASN A 109 -3.80 23.17 -13.71
CA ASN A 109 -2.61 23.80 -13.15
C ASN A 109 -2.48 23.64 -11.63
N LEU A 110 -2.99 22.54 -11.10
CA LEU A 110 -2.83 22.14 -9.70
C LEU A 110 -1.49 21.42 -9.50
N LYS A 111 -1.04 21.40 -8.25
CA LYS A 111 0.12 20.62 -7.84
C LYS A 111 -0.23 19.14 -7.77
N SER A 112 0.76 18.29 -8.02
CA SER A 112 0.55 16.85 -8.12
C SER A 112 1.65 16.06 -7.42
N VAL A 113 1.23 15.11 -6.60
CA VAL A 113 2.10 14.15 -5.91
C VAL A 113 1.61 12.74 -6.19
N PHE A 114 2.52 11.80 -6.35
CA PHE A 114 2.20 10.39 -6.51
C PHE A 114 2.90 9.56 -5.46
N THR A 115 2.17 8.69 -4.75
CA THR A 115 2.80 7.67 -3.88
C THR A 115 2.67 6.30 -4.53
N ASP A 116 3.81 5.63 -4.74
CA ASP A 116 3.81 4.21 -5.13
C ASP A 116 3.82 3.30 -3.90
N HIS A 117 3.07 2.21 -4.02
CA HIS A 117 2.98 1.13 -3.04
C HIS A 117 3.33 -0.24 -3.65
N SER A 118 3.61 -0.28 -4.95
CA SER A 118 3.72 -1.53 -5.71
C SER A 118 5.18 -1.83 -6.08
N LEU A 119 5.74 -2.87 -5.48
CA LEU A 119 7.00 -3.45 -5.96
C LEU A 119 6.68 -4.43 -7.10
N PHE A 120 7.30 -4.26 -8.26
CA PHE A 120 7.16 -5.21 -9.36
C PHE A 120 8.52 -5.79 -9.74
N GLU A 121 8.50 -7.07 -10.07
CA GLU A 121 9.63 -7.77 -10.66
C GLU A 121 9.82 -7.32 -12.11
N THR A 122 11.06 -7.03 -12.45
CA THR A 122 11.53 -6.64 -13.78
C THR A 122 11.48 -7.86 -14.70
N GLY A 123 10.38 -8.08 -15.43
CA GLY A 123 10.35 -9.15 -16.43
C GLY A 123 8.99 -9.59 -16.96
N ALA A 124 7.90 -9.42 -16.21
CA ALA A 124 6.57 -9.81 -16.72
C ALA A 124 6.09 -8.82 -17.80
N VAL A 125 5.62 -9.32 -18.95
CA VAL A 125 5.17 -8.50 -20.10
C VAL A 125 4.08 -7.51 -19.71
N GLU A 126 3.18 -7.91 -18.79
CA GLU A 126 2.16 -7.07 -18.18
C GLU A 126 2.74 -5.84 -17.45
N ASN A 127 3.93 -5.96 -16.88
CA ASN A 127 4.61 -4.84 -16.22
C ASN A 127 5.18 -3.84 -17.24
N ILE A 128 5.38 -4.21 -18.51
CA ILE A 128 5.95 -3.30 -19.51
C ILE A 128 5.00 -2.14 -19.80
N ILE A 129 3.71 -2.42 -20.02
CA ILE A 129 2.72 -1.37 -20.31
C ILE A 129 2.55 -0.48 -19.08
N VAL A 130 2.40 -1.08 -17.90
CA VAL A 130 2.27 -0.34 -16.63
C VAL A 130 3.48 0.56 -16.40
N ASN A 131 4.71 0.05 -16.59
CA ASN A 131 5.95 0.84 -16.42
C ASN A 131 6.02 2.02 -17.39
N ARG A 132 5.62 1.82 -18.65
CA ARG A 132 5.60 2.89 -19.65
C ARG A 132 4.57 3.96 -19.31
N VAL A 133 3.38 3.57 -18.87
CA VAL A 133 2.34 4.50 -18.40
C VAL A 133 2.83 5.25 -17.15
N LEU A 134 3.41 4.53 -16.19
CA LEU A 134 3.93 5.08 -14.96
C LEU A 134 5.05 6.09 -15.22
N ARG A 135 5.99 5.78 -16.12
CA ARG A 135 7.04 6.71 -16.57
C ARG A 135 6.45 8.03 -17.05
N PHE A 136 5.44 7.96 -17.91
CA PHE A 136 4.77 9.15 -18.44
C PHE A 136 4.08 9.98 -17.34
N VAL A 137 3.42 9.30 -16.39
CA VAL A 137 2.75 9.94 -15.26
C VAL A 137 3.78 10.62 -14.37
N LEU A 138 4.82 9.90 -13.96
CA LEU A 138 5.84 10.38 -13.02
C LEU A 138 6.66 11.56 -13.53
N GLN A 139 6.89 11.66 -14.84
CA GLN A 139 7.58 12.82 -15.41
C GLN A 139 6.77 14.11 -15.35
N ALA A 140 5.47 13.97 -15.15
CA ALA A 140 4.55 15.08 -15.14
C ALA A 140 4.02 15.43 -13.74
N VAL A 141 4.20 14.55 -12.76
CA VAL A 141 3.98 14.93 -11.35
C VAL A 141 5.09 15.84 -10.85
N ASP A 142 4.80 16.60 -9.79
CA ASP A 142 5.79 17.53 -9.23
C ASP A 142 6.79 16.84 -8.31
N ARG A 143 6.32 15.81 -7.58
CA ARG A 143 7.09 14.90 -6.73
C ARG A 143 6.44 13.52 -6.68
N ALA A 144 7.25 12.51 -6.37
CA ALA A 144 6.81 11.17 -6.04
C ALA A 144 7.25 10.78 -4.63
N ILE A 145 6.52 9.88 -4.00
CA ILE A 145 6.81 9.28 -2.71
C ILE A 145 6.88 7.77 -2.88
N CYS A 146 7.94 7.16 -2.36
CA CYS A 146 8.06 5.71 -2.22
C CYS A 146 8.06 5.37 -0.73
N VAL A 147 7.48 4.23 -0.38
CA VAL A 147 7.40 3.77 1.02
C VAL A 147 8.70 3.14 1.54
N SER A 148 9.73 3.07 0.70
CA SER A 148 10.93 2.25 0.88
C SER A 148 12.06 2.74 -0.04
N TYR A 149 13.34 2.55 0.32
CA TYR A 149 14.46 2.84 -0.58
C TYR A 149 14.56 1.79 -1.69
N THR A 150 14.36 0.51 -1.37
CA THR A 150 14.26 -0.56 -2.38
C THR A 150 13.18 -0.25 -3.42
N LEU A 151 12.02 0.28 -2.98
CA LEU A 151 10.98 0.70 -3.91
C LEU A 151 11.39 1.92 -4.74
N LYS A 152 12.11 2.88 -4.16
CA LYS A 152 12.66 4.03 -4.89
C LYS A 152 13.60 3.57 -6.00
N GLU A 153 14.53 2.66 -5.70
CA GLU A 153 15.46 2.10 -6.69
C GLU A 153 14.71 1.35 -7.79
N ASN A 154 13.76 0.48 -7.43
CA ASN A 154 12.93 -0.24 -8.39
C ASN A 154 12.11 0.70 -9.29
N LEU A 155 11.57 1.79 -8.74
CA LEU A 155 10.82 2.78 -9.48
C LEU A 155 11.72 3.52 -10.47
N MET A 156 12.91 3.94 -10.03
CA MET A 156 13.91 4.59 -10.87
C MET A 156 14.34 3.69 -12.04
N GLU A 157 14.65 2.42 -11.77
CA GLU A 157 15.07 1.47 -12.79
C GLU A 157 13.98 1.24 -13.85
N ARG A 158 12.73 1.06 -13.41
CA ARG A 158 11.61 0.73 -14.32
C ARG A 158 11.08 1.89 -15.13
N THR A 159 11.30 3.12 -14.66
CA THR A 159 10.70 4.32 -15.28
C THR A 159 11.73 5.33 -15.78
N GLY A 160 12.99 5.21 -15.36
CA GLY A 160 14.05 6.17 -15.70
C GLY A 160 13.82 7.57 -15.15
N VAL A 161 13.01 7.72 -14.09
CA VAL A 161 12.78 9.03 -13.45
C VAL A 161 13.93 9.37 -12.51
N ASP A 162 14.21 10.67 -12.40
CA ASP A 162 15.30 11.18 -11.57
C ASP A 162 15.02 10.92 -10.07
N SER A 163 16.07 10.57 -9.33
CA SER A 163 16.06 10.44 -7.88
C SER A 163 15.57 11.71 -7.19
N ASP A 164 15.85 12.88 -7.78
CA ASP A 164 15.53 14.19 -7.20
C ASP A 164 14.03 14.41 -7.02
N ILE A 165 13.18 13.82 -7.86
CA ILE A 165 11.72 13.96 -7.71
C ILE A 165 11.14 12.98 -6.69
N ILE A 166 11.89 11.95 -6.28
CA ILE A 166 11.40 10.86 -5.44
C ILE A 166 11.86 11.01 -3.99
N HIS A 167 10.90 11.12 -3.09
CA HIS A 167 11.12 11.10 -1.65
C HIS A 167 10.78 9.73 -1.06
N VAL A 168 11.50 9.31 -0.02
CA VAL A 168 11.17 8.08 0.71
C VAL A 168 10.45 8.45 2.00
N VAL A 169 9.19 8.04 2.12
CA VAL A 169 8.36 8.24 3.32
C VAL A 169 7.79 6.89 3.72
N PRO A 170 8.38 6.21 4.72
CA PRO A 170 7.92 4.91 5.18
C PRO A 170 6.45 4.91 5.65
N ASN A 171 5.78 3.78 5.50
CA ASN A 171 4.46 3.59 6.12
C ASN A 171 4.59 3.55 7.65
N ALA A 172 3.48 3.80 8.34
CA ALA A 172 3.43 3.76 9.81
C ALA A 172 2.38 2.76 10.33
N VAL A 173 2.44 2.51 11.64
CA VAL A 173 1.52 1.59 12.32
C VAL A 173 0.50 2.37 13.15
N SER A 174 -0.75 1.89 13.16
CA SER A 174 -1.78 2.48 14.02
C SER A 174 -1.46 2.28 15.51
N ARG A 175 -1.84 3.25 16.34
CA ARG A 175 -1.71 3.16 17.81
C ARG A 175 -2.56 2.05 18.44
N SER A 176 -3.55 1.51 17.72
CA SER A 176 -4.38 0.39 18.16
C SER A 176 -3.61 -0.92 18.31
N PHE A 177 -2.50 -1.09 17.59
CA PHE A 177 -1.61 -2.23 17.74
C PHE A 177 -0.83 -2.08 19.05
N GLY A 178 -0.63 -3.16 19.80
CA GLY A 178 0.02 -3.10 21.10
C GLY A 178 0.06 -4.44 21.81
N VAL A 179 0.95 -4.53 22.80
CA VAL A 179 1.06 -5.73 23.64
C VAL A 179 -0.25 -5.94 24.41
N SER A 180 -0.84 -7.13 24.31
CA SER A 180 -2.04 -7.50 25.08
C SER A 180 -1.76 -7.44 26.59
N LYS A 181 -2.75 -6.96 27.35
CA LYS A 181 -2.73 -6.98 28.83
C LYS A 181 -3.26 -8.29 29.42
N LYS A 182 -3.88 -9.16 28.60
CA LYS A 182 -4.49 -10.41 29.10
C LYS A 182 -3.42 -11.47 29.35
N SER A 183 -3.62 -12.28 30.39
CA SER A 183 -2.85 -13.49 30.66
C SER A 183 -2.87 -14.40 29.44
N ARG A 184 -1.73 -15.02 29.12
CA ARG A 184 -1.54 -15.90 27.97
C ARG A 184 -1.56 -17.35 28.44
N SER A 185 -1.92 -18.26 27.54
CA SER A 185 -1.58 -19.68 27.69
C SER A 185 -0.06 -19.84 27.79
N GLY A 186 0.41 -20.90 28.44
CA GLY A 186 1.84 -21.20 28.56
C GLY A 186 2.52 -21.52 27.22
N LYS A 187 1.72 -21.90 26.21
CA LYS A 187 2.18 -22.32 24.88
C LYS A 187 2.71 -21.19 24.02
N THR A 188 3.58 -21.53 23.08
CA THR A 188 4.09 -20.58 22.08
C THR A 188 3.14 -20.49 20.89
N ILE A 189 2.74 -19.28 20.50
CA ILE A 189 1.81 -19.07 19.39
C ILE A 189 2.52 -18.35 18.24
N VAL A 190 2.62 -19.00 17.09
CA VAL A 190 3.06 -18.39 15.82
C VAL A 190 1.84 -17.88 15.07
N VAL A 191 1.92 -16.70 14.48
CA VAL A 191 0.82 -16.11 13.72
C VAL A 191 1.26 -15.68 12.33
N SER A 192 0.43 -15.93 11.33
CA SER A 192 0.60 -15.39 9.97
C SER A 192 -0.66 -14.61 9.59
N SER A 193 -0.48 -13.46 8.94
CA SER A 193 -1.58 -12.59 8.50
C SER A 193 -1.34 -12.10 7.08
N CYS A 194 -2.00 -12.70 6.10
CA CYS A 194 -1.84 -12.34 4.69
C CYS A 194 -3.05 -12.75 3.84
N ARG A 195 -3.16 -12.23 2.62
CA ARG A 195 -4.10 -12.77 1.62
C ARG A 195 -3.56 -14.11 1.12
N PHE A 196 -4.42 -15.10 0.88
CA PHE A 196 -3.99 -16.44 0.48
C PHE A 196 -3.70 -16.55 -1.01
N THR A 197 -2.63 -15.88 -1.45
CA THR A 197 -2.18 -15.84 -2.85
C THR A 197 -0.71 -16.26 -2.97
N TYR A 198 -0.31 -16.63 -4.19
CA TYR A 198 1.07 -17.00 -4.51
C TYR A 198 2.10 -15.93 -4.09
N ARG A 199 1.84 -14.64 -4.37
CA ARG A 199 2.76 -13.54 -3.97
C ARG A 199 2.99 -13.46 -2.47
N LYS A 200 2.03 -13.91 -1.65
CA LYS A 200 2.15 -13.97 -0.19
C LYS A 200 2.79 -15.27 0.33
N GLY A 201 3.23 -16.14 -0.58
CA GLY A 201 3.96 -17.37 -0.28
C GLY A 201 3.18 -18.33 0.61
N ILE A 202 1.86 -18.46 0.35
CA ILE A 202 1.06 -19.48 1.04
C ILE A 202 1.57 -20.88 0.77
N ASP A 203 2.10 -21.14 -0.41
CA ASP A 203 2.69 -22.44 -0.77
C ASP A 203 3.87 -22.80 0.15
N ILE A 204 4.67 -21.82 0.56
CA ILE A 204 5.74 -21.98 1.54
C ILE A 204 5.12 -22.20 2.93
N LEU A 205 4.14 -21.38 3.31
CA LEU A 205 3.49 -21.50 4.63
C LEU A 205 2.88 -22.90 4.86
N ILE A 206 2.19 -23.44 3.84
CA ILE A 206 1.59 -24.78 3.85
C ILE A 206 2.64 -25.86 4.12
N GLN A 207 3.83 -25.76 3.52
CA GLN A 207 4.91 -26.73 3.70
C GLN A 207 5.68 -26.56 5.03
N VAL A 208 5.78 -25.32 5.51
CA VAL A 208 6.52 -24.99 6.75
C VAL A 208 5.77 -25.46 8.00
N ILE A 209 4.45 -25.25 8.06
CA ILE A 209 3.66 -25.48 9.27
C ILE A 209 3.82 -26.92 9.80
N PRO A 210 3.63 -28.01 9.01
CA PRO A 210 3.80 -29.37 9.49
C PRO A 210 5.22 -29.65 10.01
N LYS A 211 6.23 -29.17 9.28
CA LYS A 211 7.64 -29.37 9.65
C LYS A 211 7.98 -28.71 10.99
N VAL A 212 7.52 -27.47 11.22
CA VAL A 212 7.72 -26.78 12.51
C VAL A 212 6.97 -27.49 13.63
N CYS A 213 5.72 -27.89 13.39
CA CYS A 213 4.91 -28.63 14.36
C CYS A 213 5.56 -29.96 14.77
N ALA A 214 6.23 -30.65 13.84
CA ALA A 214 6.96 -31.89 14.14
C ALA A 214 8.21 -31.67 15.02
N ILE A 215 8.83 -30.50 14.96
CA ILE A 215 10.05 -30.17 15.73
C ILE A 215 9.72 -29.57 17.10
N VAL A 216 8.69 -28.72 17.18
CA VAL A 216 8.31 -27.99 18.40
C VAL A 216 6.95 -28.48 18.87
N GLU A 217 6.92 -29.30 19.93
CA GLU A 217 5.67 -29.90 20.43
C GLU A 217 4.70 -28.86 21.00
N ASP A 218 5.17 -27.92 21.84
CA ASP A 218 4.32 -26.95 22.54
C ASP A 218 4.10 -25.64 21.75
N LEU A 219 3.62 -25.78 20.52
CA LEU A 219 3.43 -24.69 19.58
C LEU A 219 2.07 -24.74 18.87
N GLU A 220 1.44 -23.57 18.73
CA GLU A 220 0.18 -23.38 18.02
C GLU A 220 0.35 -22.34 16.90
N PHE A 221 -0.41 -22.52 15.82
CA PHE A 221 -0.49 -21.54 14.73
C PHE A 221 -1.85 -20.85 14.72
N VAL A 222 -1.83 -19.54 14.49
CA VAL A 222 -3.01 -18.75 14.16
C VAL A 222 -2.83 -18.15 12.78
N ILE A 223 -3.77 -18.38 11.87
CA ILE A 223 -3.66 -17.88 10.49
C ILE A 223 -4.85 -16.95 10.23
N LEU A 224 -4.53 -15.71 9.87
CA LEU A 224 -5.48 -14.67 9.50
C LEU A 224 -5.38 -14.42 7.99
N GLY A 225 -6.52 -14.35 7.34
CA GLY A 225 -6.56 -14.12 5.90
C GLY A 225 -7.61 -14.95 5.19
N ASP A 226 -7.70 -14.70 3.90
CA ASP A 226 -8.52 -15.47 2.98
C ASP A 226 -7.96 -15.34 1.56
N GLY A 227 -8.40 -16.21 0.65
CA GLY A 227 -7.99 -16.16 -0.74
C GLY A 227 -8.07 -17.52 -1.45
N PRO A 228 -7.67 -17.57 -2.73
CA PRO A 228 -7.84 -18.74 -3.59
C PRO A 228 -7.15 -20.01 -3.09
N LYS A 229 -6.10 -19.89 -2.27
CA LYS A 229 -5.37 -21.04 -1.72
C LYS A 229 -5.88 -21.52 -0.36
N ARG A 230 -7.11 -21.13 0.02
CA ARG A 230 -7.71 -21.55 1.30
C ARG A 230 -7.88 -23.06 1.38
N ASP A 231 -8.44 -23.68 0.33
CA ASP A 231 -8.74 -25.11 0.32
C ASP A 231 -7.46 -25.95 0.45
N GLU A 232 -6.36 -25.54 -0.19
CA GLU A 232 -5.04 -26.18 -0.06
C GLU A 232 -4.51 -26.13 1.38
N LEU A 233 -4.74 -25.00 2.08
CA LEU A 233 -4.35 -24.84 3.48
C LEU A 233 -5.20 -25.74 4.39
N GLU A 234 -6.51 -25.79 4.18
CA GLU A 234 -7.42 -26.66 4.95
C GLU A 234 -7.10 -28.15 4.71
N GLN A 235 -6.83 -28.54 3.46
CA GLN A 235 -6.41 -29.91 3.13
C GLN A 235 -5.11 -30.30 3.85
N MET A 236 -4.10 -29.42 3.88
CA MET A 236 -2.85 -29.70 4.59
C MET A 236 -3.06 -29.95 6.09
N ILE A 237 -3.95 -29.18 6.72
CA ILE A 237 -4.28 -29.32 8.15
C ILE A 237 -4.86 -30.71 8.41
N ASP A 238 -5.73 -31.18 7.52
CA ASP A 238 -6.37 -32.48 7.62
C ASP A 238 -5.37 -33.62 7.38
N ASP A 239 -4.57 -33.53 6.32
CA ASP A 239 -3.56 -34.53 5.94
C ASP A 239 -2.52 -34.77 7.04
N HIS A 240 -2.17 -33.73 7.80
CA HIS A 240 -1.20 -33.80 8.90
C HIS A 240 -1.84 -33.90 10.28
N SER A 241 -3.17 -34.01 10.38
CA SER A 241 -3.91 -34.09 11.65
C SER A 241 -3.61 -32.93 12.61
N LEU A 242 -3.51 -31.70 12.09
CA LEU A 242 -3.10 -30.51 12.85
C LEU A 242 -4.27 -29.64 13.35
N LYS A 243 -5.51 -30.15 13.32
CA LYS A 243 -6.73 -29.41 13.72
C LYS A 243 -6.64 -28.81 15.13
N ASP A 244 -6.03 -29.53 16.07
CA ASP A 244 -5.89 -29.07 17.46
C ASP A 244 -4.75 -28.06 17.67
N ARG A 245 -3.92 -27.82 16.64
CA ARG A 245 -2.75 -26.94 16.69
C ARG A 245 -2.86 -25.71 15.81
N ILE A 246 -3.84 -25.66 14.91
CA ILE A 246 -3.98 -24.59 13.93
C ILE A 246 -5.37 -23.98 14.03
N THR A 247 -5.42 -22.67 14.29
CA THR A 247 -6.66 -21.89 14.25
C THR A 247 -6.70 -21.02 13.00
N LEU A 248 -7.60 -21.34 12.06
CA LEU A 248 -7.91 -20.50 10.90
C LEU A 248 -9.01 -19.49 11.26
N LEU A 249 -8.70 -18.19 11.29
CA LEU A 249 -9.67 -17.15 11.65
C LEU A 249 -10.40 -16.52 10.46
N GLY A 250 -9.94 -16.79 9.24
CA GLY A 250 -10.44 -16.12 8.05
C GLY A 250 -10.07 -14.62 8.00
N SER A 251 -10.83 -13.85 7.22
CA SER A 251 -10.66 -12.39 7.12
C SER A 251 -11.12 -11.68 8.39
N VAL A 252 -10.18 -11.08 9.14
CA VAL A 252 -10.46 -10.28 10.34
C VAL A 252 -10.48 -8.79 9.99
N ASP A 253 -11.42 -8.03 10.57
CA ASP A 253 -11.42 -6.58 10.46
C ASP A 253 -10.11 -5.98 10.98
N HIS A 254 -9.52 -5.03 10.25
CA HIS A 254 -8.21 -4.48 10.58
C HIS A 254 -8.12 -3.91 12.02
N LYS A 255 -9.21 -3.34 12.53
CA LYS A 255 -9.32 -2.83 13.91
C LYS A 255 -9.14 -3.92 14.99
N ASP A 256 -9.40 -5.18 14.64
CA ASP A 256 -9.36 -6.33 15.55
C ASP A 256 -8.10 -7.19 15.37
N VAL A 257 -7.36 -7.04 14.27
CA VAL A 257 -6.08 -7.73 14.02
C VAL A 257 -5.11 -7.53 15.18
N GLY A 258 -4.98 -6.30 15.69
CA GLY A 258 -4.10 -6.00 16.84
C GLY A 258 -4.45 -6.80 18.11
N LYS A 259 -5.74 -7.15 18.32
CA LYS A 259 -6.17 -7.96 19.47
C LYS A 259 -5.72 -9.41 19.34
N VAL A 260 -5.71 -9.93 18.10
CA VAL A 260 -5.21 -11.28 17.81
C VAL A 260 -3.69 -11.29 17.93
N LEU A 261 -2.99 -10.41 17.21
CA LEU A 261 -1.53 -10.31 17.24
C LEU A 261 -1.02 -10.14 18.67
N GLY A 262 -1.64 -9.28 19.49
CA GLY A 262 -1.23 -9.06 20.87
C GLY A 262 -1.20 -10.32 21.76
N ARG A 263 -1.88 -11.41 21.35
CA ARG A 263 -1.91 -12.72 22.02
C ARG A 263 -0.92 -13.73 21.44
N CYS A 264 -0.20 -13.41 20.37
CA CYS A 264 0.75 -14.30 19.70
C CYS A 264 2.20 -13.93 20.03
N ASP A 265 3.14 -14.85 19.87
CA ASP A 265 4.57 -14.72 20.24
C ASP A 265 5.47 -14.37 19.07
N VAL A 266 5.32 -15.09 17.96
CA VAL A 266 6.13 -14.94 16.75
C VAL A 266 5.21 -14.65 15.58
N PHE A 267 5.58 -13.70 14.72
CA PHE A 267 4.89 -13.46 13.46
C PHE A 267 5.69 -14.06 12.32
N LEU A 268 5.04 -14.81 11.44
CA LEU A 268 5.65 -15.44 10.28
C LEU A 268 5.12 -14.79 8.99
N ASN A 269 6.03 -14.24 8.19
CA ASN A 269 5.77 -13.78 6.83
C ASN A 269 6.54 -14.64 5.83
N THR A 270 5.84 -15.25 4.88
CA THR A 270 6.43 -16.09 3.83
C THR A 270 6.35 -15.47 2.44
N SER A 271 6.04 -14.16 2.36
CA SER A 271 5.84 -13.48 1.08
C SER A 271 7.02 -13.64 0.12
N LEU A 272 6.73 -13.67 -1.18
CA LEU A 272 7.75 -13.74 -2.23
C LEU A 272 8.21 -12.36 -2.69
N THR A 273 7.42 -11.32 -2.39
CA THR A 273 7.68 -9.96 -2.82
C THR A 273 6.91 -8.97 -1.94
N GLU A 274 7.60 -7.93 -1.46
CA GLU A 274 7.05 -6.93 -0.55
C GLU A 274 7.69 -5.56 -0.80
N SER A 275 6.86 -4.51 -0.94
CA SER A 275 7.32 -3.13 -1.05
C SER A 275 7.62 -2.48 0.30
N PHE A 276 7.02 -2.97 1.38
CA PHE A 276 7.23 -2.51 2.75
C PHE A 276 6.70 -3.51 3.79
N CYS A 277 5.62 -4.25 3.45
CA CYS A 277 4.96 -5.22 4.32
C CYS A 277 4.46 -4.60 5.65
N MET A 278 3.31 -3.92 5.63
CA MET A 278 2.74 -3.34 6.86
C MET A 278 2.49 -4.38 7.98
N ALA A 279 2.22 -5.63 7.61
CA ALA A 279 1.94 -6.69 8.57
C ALA A 279 3.11 -6.95 9.54
N ILE A 280 4.36 -6.83 9.09
CA ILE A 280 5.52 -7.04 9.98
C ILE A 280 5.67 -5.92 11.01
N ILE A 281 5.41 -4.66 10.64
CA ILE A 281 5.43 -3.55 11.61
C ILE A 281 4.23 -3.58 12.55
N GLU A 282 3.06 -4.07 12.11
CA GLU A 282 1.89 -4.32 12.95
C GLU A 282 2.17 -5.38 14.01
N ALA A 283 2.81 -6.48 13.60
CA ALA A 283 3.25 -7.55 14.49
C ALA A 283 4.29 -7.08 15.52
N ALA A 284 5.34 -6.40 15.06
CA ALA A 284 6.36 -5.83 15.92
C ALA A 284 5.77 -4.77 16.88
N ALA A 285 4.81 -3.95 16.43
CA ALA A 285 4.09 -3.03 17.30
C ALA A 285 3.23 -3.73 18.37
N CYS A 286 2.83 -4.98 18.15
CA CYS A 286 2.22 -5.86 19.16
C CYS A 286 3.23 -6.61 20.04
N GLY A 287 4.53 -6.36 19.82
CA GLY A 287 5.66 -6.90 20.56
C GLY A 287 6.06 -8.31 20.16
N LEU A 288 5.78 -8.72 18.93
CA LEU A 288 6.15 -10.05 18.44
C LEU A 288 7.55 -10.02 17.85
N HIS A 289 8.27 -11.14 17.97
CA HIS A 289 9.43 -11.37 17.13
C HIS A 289 8.95 -11.70 15.72
N VAL A 290 9.58 -11.13 14.70
CA VAL A 290 9.18 -11.36 13.31
C VAL A 290 10.15 -12.35 12.67
N VAL A 291 9.63 -13.37 12.00
CA VAL A 291 10.37 -14.20 11.05
C VAL A 291 9.81 -13.89 9.68
N SER A 292 10.66 -13.45 8.76
CA SER A 292 10.23 -13.08 7.42
C SER A 292 11.20 -13.56 6.37
N THR A 293 10.67 -13.94 5.22
CA THR A 293 11.46 -14.06 3.99
C THR A 293 12.11 -12.72 3.64
N ASN A 294 13.37 -12.77 3.21
CA ASN A 294 14.19 -11.63 2.83
C ASN A 294 13.96 -11.29 1.36
N VAL A 295 12.83 -10.64 1.10
CA VAL A 295 12.39 -10.27 -0.25
C VAL A 295 12.04 -8.79 -0.31
N GLY A 296 12.29 -8.16 -1.47
CA GLY A 296 12.00 -6.75 -1.68
C GLY A 296 12.56 -5.87 -0.55
N ALA A 297 11.72 -5.00 0.00
CA ALA A 297 12.11 -4.01 1.00
C ALA A 297 12.15 -4.55 2.45
N VAL A 298 11.86 -5.83 2.70
CA VAL A 298 11.69 -6.33 4.09
C VAL A 298 12.93 -6.09 4.96
N HIS A 299 14.12 -6.14 4.38
CA HIS A 299 15.39 -5.98 5.08
C HIS A 299 15.61 -4.60 5.71
N GLU A 300 14.94 -3.55 5.22
CA GLU A 300 15.05 -2.18 5.74
C GLU A 300 13.92 -1.79 6.71
N VAL A 301 12.93 -2.67 6.92
CA VAL A 301 11.67 -2.34 7.64
C VAL A 301 11.75 -2.59 9.15
N LEU A 302 12.61 -3.48 9.63
CA LEU A 302 12.74 -3.72 11.07
C LEU A 302 14.21 -3.90 11.46
N PRO A 303 14.62 -3.41 12.64
CA PRO A 303 15.96 -3.66 13.17
C PRO A 303 16.25 -5.16 13.33
N PRO A 304 17.50 -5.63 13.11
CA PRO A 304 17.86 -7.06 13.16
C PRO A 304 17.55 -7.78 14.48
N HIS A 305 17.42 -7.07 15.60
CA HIS A 305 17.06 -7.68 16.89
C HIS A 305 15.54 -7.93 17.05
N ILE A 306 14.71 -7.42 16.13
CA ILE A 306 13.24 -7.58 16.11
C ILE A 306 12.82 -8.58 15.02
N ILE A 307 13.64 -8.74 13.97
CA ILE A 307 13.33 -9.57 12.81
C ILE A 307 14.44 -10.58 12.50
N THR A 308 14.06 -11.83 12.26
CA THR A 308 14.90 -12.85 11.63
C THR A 308 14.55 -12.90 10.14
N LEU A 309 15.54 -12.64 9.29
CA LEU A 309 15.41 -12.70 7.85
C LEU A 309 15.94 -14.04 7.33
N VAL A 310 15.15 -14.71 6.49
CA VAL A 310 15.48 -16.03 5.89
C VAL A 310 15.26 -15.97 4.38
N ARG A 311 15.86 -16.87 3.59
CA ARG A 311 15.51 -16.95 2.16
C ARG A 311 14.08 -17.49 2.00
N PRO A 312 13.41 -17.21 0.87
CA PRO A 312 12.10 -17.79 0.55
C PRO A 312 12.22 -19.28 0.17
N ASP A 313 12.75 -20.07 1.10
CA ASP A 313 12.95 -21.51 1.03
C ASP A 313 12.31 -22.18 2.24
N VAL A 314 11.69 -23.35 2.05
CA VAL A 314 10.92 -24.01 3.11
C VAL A 314 11.80 -24.38 4.29
N ASP A 315 12.98 -24.95 4.06
CA ASP A 315 13.82 -25.45 5.15
C ASP A 315 14.46 -24.30 5.94
N GLU A 316 14.85 -23.21 5.25
CA GLU A 316 15.30 -22.01 5.95
C GLU A 316 14.22 -21.33 6.77
N VAL A 317 12.98 -21.28 6.26
CA VAL A 317 11.87 -20.71 7.03
C VAL A 317 11.58 -21.57 8.26
N VAL A 318 11.64 -22.90 8.14
CA VAL A 318 11.52 -23.81 9.30
C VAL A 318 12.62 -23.52 10.33
N GLU A 319 13.89 -23.45 9.91
CA GLU A 319 15.01 -23.15 10.81
C GLU A 319 14.85 -21.77 11.48
N GLY A 320 14.43 -20.76 10.73
CA GLY A 320 14.18 -19.41 11.23
C GLY A 320 13.09 -19.37 12.30
N VAL A 321 11.98 -20.10 12.08
CA VAL A 321 10.88 -20.20 13.06
C VAL A 321 11.33 -20.94 14.31
N VAL A 322 11.99 -22.10 14.17
CA VAL A 322 12.50 -22.88 15.31
C VAL A 322 13.51 -22.08 16.14
N THR A 323 14.41 -21.35 15.48
CA THR A 323 15.38 -20.46 16.14
C THR A 323 14.70 -19.30 16.85
N ALA A 324 13.71 -18.66 16.23
CA ALA A 324 12.96 -17.58 16.86
C ALA A 324 12.18 -18.05 18.09
N VAL A 325 11.58 -19.24 18.03
CA VAL A 325 10.86 -19.85 19.15
C VAL A 325 11.81 -20.20 20.30
N SER A 326 12.96 -20.80 20.01
CA SER A 326 13.94 -21.18 21.05
C SER A 326 14.57 -19.96 21.75
N ARG A 327 14.73 -18.84 21.03
CA ARG A 327 15.27 -17.57 21.57
C ARG A 327 14.21 -16.63 22.12
N LEU A 328 12.95 -17.05 22.17
CA LEU A 328 11.83 -16.18 22.51
C LEU A 328 11.95 -15.62 23.93
N ASN A 329 12.21 -14.32 24.04
CA ASN A 329 12.19 -13.61 25.32
C ASN A 329 10.91 -12.77 25.47
N ARG A 330 9.91 -13.33 26.15
CA ARG A 330 8.61 -12.66 26.39
C ARG A 330 8.71 -11.36 27.19
N LYS A 331 9.81 -11.11 27.91
CA LYS A 331 10.04 -9.85 28.64
C LYS A 331 10.33 -8.68 27.69
N ASN A 332 10.89 -8.97 26.50
CA ASN A 332 11.28 -7.94 25.53
C ASN A 332 10.13 -7.38 24.71
N ARG A 333 8.95 -8.04 24.71
CA ARG A 333 7.78 -7.64 23.89
C ARG A 333 7.41 -6.16 24.02
N ARG A 334 7.43 -5.62 25.25
CA ARG A 334 7.10 -4.21 25.49
C ARG A 334 8.17 -3.27 24.94
N ALA A 335 9.44 -3.67 24.98
CA ALA A 335 10.54 -2.91 24.40
C ALA A 335 10.42 -2.87 22.88
N ILE A 336 10.22 -4.03 22.23
CA ILE A 336 9.96 -4.16 20.79
C ILE A 336 8.79 -3.26 20.38
N SER A 337 7.63 -3.41 21.02
CA SER A 337 6.43 -2.62 20.73
C SER A 337 6.67 -1.11 20.82
N ARG A 338 7.37 -0.65 21.87
CA ARG A 338 7.69 0.77 22.08
C ARG A 338 8.66 1.30 21.03
N GLU A 339 9.68 0.54 20.70
CA GLU A 339 10.68 0.89 19.69
C GLU A 339 10.03 1.00 18.31
N THR A 340 9.29 -0.02 17.87
CA THR A 340 8.58 -0.03 16.58
C THR A 340 7.63 1.16 16.45
N LYS A 341 6.82 1.45 17.48
CA LYS A 341 5.89 2.60 17.47
C LYS A 341 6.58 3.95 17.45
N LYS A 342 7.81 4.04 17.97
CA LYS A 342 8.61 5.26 17.90
C LYS A 342 9.16 5.49 16.49
N ILE A 343 9.57 4.41 15.82
CA ILE A 343 10.08 4.46 14.44
C ILE A 343 8.93 4.77 13.47
N TYR A 344 7.79 4.09 13.63
CA TYR A 344 6.66 4.10 12.69
C TYR A 344 5.43 4.84 13.23
N ASP A 345 5.52 6.17 13.38
CA ASP A 345 4.40 7.04 13.80
C ASP A 345 3.79 7.81 12.61
N TRP A 346 2.47 7.69 12.42
CA TRP A 346 1.72 8.43 11.40
C TRP A 346 1.85 9.95 11.50
N ARG A 347 2.15 10.50 12.69
CA ARG A 347 2.46 11.93 12.83
C ARG A 347 3.70 12.33 12.04
N ARG A 348 4.74 11.49 12.06
CA ARG A 348 5.97 11.70 11.30
C ARG A 348 5.70 11.56 9.82
N VAL A 349 5.00 10.50 9.41
CA VAL A 349 4.61 10.27 8.00
C VAL A 349 3.83 11.45 7.42
N ALA A 350 2.88 12.00 8.18
CA ALA A 350 2.12 13.17 7.75
C ALA A 350 2.99 14.45 7.66
N ALA A 351 3.90 14.68 8.61
CA ALA A 351 4.83 15.81 8.58
C ALA A 351 5.83 15.71 7.41
N ASP A 352 6.38 14.52 7.17
CA ASP A 352 7.30 14.26 6.06
C ASP A 352 6.57 14.44 4.72
N THR A 353 5.31 13.98 4.62
CA THR A 353 4.46 14.21 3.44
C THR A 353 4.12 15.70 3.25
N GLU A 354 3.81 16.42 4.33
CA GLU A 354 3.60 17.87 4.30
C GLU A 354 4.84 18.62 3.83
N ALA A 355 6.04 18.18 4.24
CA ALA A 355 7.30 18.75 3.75
C ALA A 355 7.44 18.56 2.22
N VAL A 356 7.07 17.39 1.69
CA VAL A 356 7.03 17.14 0.23
C VAL A 356 6.05 18.09 -0.46
N TYR A 357 4.89 18.35 0.14
CA TYR A 357 3.94 19.36 -0.38
C TYR A 357 4.53 20.78 -0.35
N GLY A 358 5.27 21.13 0.70
CA GLY A 358 5.99 22.40 0.81
C GLY A 358 6.97 22.61 -0.33
N CYS A 359 7.72 21.58 -0.73
CA CYS A 359 8.69 21.61 -1.82
C CYS A 359 8.11 21.93 -3.21
N ILE A 360 6.79 21.87 -3.38
CA ILE A 360 6.12 22.11 -4.67
C ILE A 360 5.18 23.31 -4.67
N ARG A 361 4.92 23.90 -3.49
CA ARG A 361 3.98 25.02 -3.32
C ARG A 361 4.32 26.17 -4.28
N ASP A 362 5.60 26.54 -4.31
CA ASP A 362 6.09 27.72 -5.03
C ASP A 362 6.65 27.37 -6.44
N LYS A 363 6.51 26.12 -6.91
CA LYS A 363 6.93 25.75 -8.27
C LYS A 363 6.11 26.52 -9.32
N GLU A 364 6.72 26.87 -10.44
CA GLU A 364 5.97 27.44 -11.56
C GLU A 364 4.98 26.44 -12.16
N VAL A 365 3.86 26.96 -12.65
CA VAL A 365 2.88 26.19 -13.41
C VAL A 365 3.45 25.85 -14.78
N ARG A 366 3.52 24.56 -15.13
CA ARG A 366 3.93 24.15 -16.48
C ARG A 366 2.85 24.52 -17.50
N THR A 367 3.19 25.36 -18.48
CA THR A 367 2.30 25.73 -19.60
C THR A 367 1.98 24.52 -20.48
N LEU A 368 0.89 24.59 -21.27
CA LEU A 368 0.53 23.54 -22.23
C LEU A 368 1.69 23.27 -23.21
N ALA A 369 2.33 24.32 -23.73
CA ALA A 369 3.49 24.22 -24.62
C ALA A 369 4.68 23.52 -23.94
N ARG A 370 4.98 23.87 -22.68
CA ARG A 370 6.03 23.20 -21.89
C ARG A 370 5.70 21.73 -21.66
N ARG A 371 4.45 21.38 -21.39
CA ARG A 371 4.05 19.97 -21.20
C ARG A 371 4.13 19.15 -22.48
N LEU A 372 3.77 19.74 -23.62
CA LEU A 372 3.90 19.08 -24.91
C LEU A 372 5.38 18.90 -25.27
N SER A 373 6.24 19.89 -24.98
CA SER A 373 7.70 19.84 -25.25
C SER A 373 8.50 18.95 -24.30
N ASP A 374 8.28 19.04 -22.99
CA ASP A 374 8.88 18.13 -22.00
C ASP A 374 8.56 16.65 -22.35
N ARG A 375 7.38 16.42 -22.96
CA ARG A 375 6.91 15.09 -23.36
C ARG A 375 7.27 14.69 -24.80
N LEU A 376 7.75 15.61 -25.62
CA LEU A 376 8.24 15.35 -26.98
C LEU A 376 9.56 14.56 -26.97
N LEU A 377 10.32 14.61 -25.87
CA LEU A 377 11.61 13.93 -25.70
C LEU A 377 11.49 12.46 -25.26
N LEU A 378 10.27 11.97 -25.00
CA LEU A 378 9.99 10.75 -24.22
C LEU A 378 9.82 9.46 -25.02
N GLU A 379 10.63 9.28 -26.05
CA GLU A 379 10.62 8.14 -26.98
C GLU A 379 9.64 8.24 -28.16
N PRO A 380 10.10 7.90 -29.38
CA PRO A 380 9.23 7.76 -30.54
C PRO A 380 8.31 6.52 -30.38
N GLY A 381 7.03 6.66 -30.73
CA GLY A 381 6.09 5.54 -30.75
C GLY A 381 4.63 5.93 -30.54
N ALA A 382 3.73 4.97 -30.76
CA ALA A 382 2.28 5.15 -30.67
C ALA A 382 1.81 5.62 -29.28
N LEU A 383 2.46 5.15 -28.21
CA LEU A 383 2.10 5.53 -26.83
C LEU A 383 2.39 7.01 -26.54
N SER A 384 3.49 7.55 -27.07
CA SER A 384 3.81 8.97 -26.97
C SER A 384 2.78 9.85 -27.70
N ILE A 385 2.29 9.39 -28.87
CA ILE A 385 1.21 10.05 -29.61
C ILE A 385 -0.09 10.03 -28.80
N TYR A 386 -0.47 8.87 -28.25
CA TYR A 386 -1.65 8.71 -27.41
C TYR A 386 -1.66 9.70 -26.25
N PHE A 387 -0.53 9.81 -25.55
CA PHE A 387 -0.40 10.71 -24.42
C PHE A 387 -0.43 12.19 -24.79
N ARG A 388 0.13 12.58 -25.94
CA ARG A 388 -0.01 13.95 -26.47
C ARG A 388 -1.47 14.28 -26.79
N LEU A 389 -2.19 13.35 -27.42
CA LEU A 389 -3.62 13.49 -27.66
C LEU A 389 -4.37 13.63 -26.33
N ALA A 390 -4.00 12.86 -25.31
CA ALA A 390 -4.62 12.96 -24.00
C ALA A 390 -4.52 14.35 -23.38
N ILE A 391 -3.35 14.99 -23.48
CA ILE A 391 -3.15 16.37 -23.01
C ILE A 391 -4.05 17.33 -23.80
N VAL A 392 -4.01 17.27 -25.14
CA VAL A 392 -4.76 18.19 -26.00
C VAL A 392 -6.26 18.06 -25.75
N ILE A 393 -6.77 16.83 -25.72
CA ILE A 393 -8.19 16.54 -25.45
C ILE A 393 -8.58 17.04 -24.06
N SER A 394 -7.76 16.81 -23.03
CA SER A 394 -8.04 17.32 -21.68
C SER A 394 -8.14 18.85 -21.64
N TYR A 395 -7.32 19.55 -22.42
CA TYR A 395 -7.38 21.01 -22.50
C TYR A 395 -8.63 21.50 -23.25
N ILE A 396 -9.03 20.81 -24.33
CA ILE A 396 -10.30 21.06 -25.01
C ILE A 396 -11.47 20.86 -24.04
N PHE A 397 -11.46 19.79 -23.25
CA PHE A 397 -12.49 19.53 -22.25
C PHE A 397 -12.51 20.61 -21.15
N LEU A 398 -11.35 21.13 -20.74
CA LEU A 398 -11.30 22.27 -19.83
C LEU A 398 -11.93 23.54 -20.43
N LEU A 399 -11.72 23.80 -21.71
CA LEU A 399 -12.36 24.93 -22.40
C LEU A 399 -13.89 24.76 -22.44
N ILE A 400 -14.36 23.55 -22.77
CA ILE A 400 -15.79 23.21 -22.72
C ILE A 400 -16.35 23.39 -21.32
N TYR A 401 -15.65 22.89 -20.29
CA TYR A 401 -16.05 23.03 -18.90
C TYR A 401 -16.21 24.50 -18.47
N LYS A 402 -15.22 25.33 -18.78
CA LYS A 402 -15.26 26.77 -18.50
C LYS A 402 -16.38 27.47 -19.25
N PHE A 403 -16.70 27.03 -20.46
CA PHE A 403 -17.78 27.59 -21.25
C PHE A 403 -19.15 27.25 -20.64
N THR A 404 -19.37 26.00 -20.20
CA THR A 404 -20.65 25.55 -19.63
C THR A 404 -20.88 26.04 -18.19
N HIS A 405 -19.82 26.36 -17.45
CA HIS A 405 -19.88 26.79 -16.05
C HIS A 405 -19.60 28.29 -15.84
N LYS A 406 -19.47 29.08 -16.91
CA LYS A 406 -19.55 30.54 -16.84
C LYS A 406 -20.98 30.95 -16.49
N LYS A 407 -21.23 31.23 -15.22
CA LYS A 407 -22.35 32.05 -14.76
C LYS A 407 -21.86 33.44 -14.41
#